data_AF-D0TNC3-F1
#
_entry.id   AF-D0TNC3-F1
#
_cell.length_a   1.000
_cell.length_b   1.000
_cell.length_c   1.000
_cell.angle_alpha   90.00
_cell.angle_beta   90.00
_cell.angle_gamma   90.00
#
_symmetry.space_group_name_H-M   'P 1'
#
loop_
_entity.id
_entity.type
_entity.pdbx_description
1 polymer ?
#
loop_
_entity_poly.entity_id
_entity_poly.type
_entity_poly.pdbx_seq_one_letter_code
_entity_poly.pdbx_strand_id
1 'polypeptide(L)'
;MKTKKLFLIIALVVGCAVGAHAQKTVFKFRDAQARAGDAVTEVCVKPTVVEVKILEDKGRIKDEWTLSKEEVEIAMKGELDNIRAWGTYLSTIKYNCDVIMGATFKVEDNEKTGGYTVTVVGYPGIFVNWHPATKEDYEWIHLQKLSPTDGKSQIAPVVKNKN
;
A
#
# COMPACT_ATOMS: atom_id res chain seq x y z
N MET A 1 81.85 25.31 45.48
CA MET A 1 80.47 25.79 45.16
C MET A 1 79.75 25.04 44.02
N LYS A 2 80.21 23.87 43.55
CA LYS A 2 79.58 23.17 42.40
C LYS A 2 78.63 22.01 42.75
N THR A 3 78.78 21.36 43.90
CA THR A 3 77.99 20.15 44.26
C THR A 3 76.61 20.47 44.86
N LYS A 4 76.44 21.60 45.58
CA LYS A 4 75.15 21.97 46.19
C LYS A 4 74.08 22.41 45.16
N LYS A 5 74.47 23.02 44.04
CA LYS A 5 73.55 23.39 42.96
C LYS A 5 73.05 22.17 42.17
N LEU A 6 73.86 21.12 42.06
CA LEU A 6 73.50 19.89 41.35
C LEU A 6 72.42 19.08 42.10
N PHE A 7 72.54 18.96 43.42
CA PHE A 7 71.50 18.31 44.25
C PHE A 7 70.15 19.02 44.19
N LEU A 8 70.15 20.35 44.09
CA LEU A 8 68.93 21.15 44.03
C LEU A 8 68.19 20.95 42.70
N ILE A 9 68.94 20.80 41.60
CA ILE A 9 68.37 20.50 40.28
C ILE A 9 67.80 19.07 40.24
N ILE A 10 68.49 18.09 40.81
CA ILE A 10 67.98 16.71 40.85
C ILE A 10 66.71 16.60 41.69
N ALA A 11 66.66 17.27 42.85
CA ALA A 11 65.45 17.32 43.68
C ALA A 11 64.26 17.98 42.96
N LEU A 12 64.51 19.04 42.18
CA LEU A 12 63.48 19.72 41.39
C LEU A 12 62.92 18.80 40.29
N VAL A 13 63.77 18.07 39.58
CA VAL A 13 63.34 17.16 38.51
C VAL A 13 62.56 15.96 39.07
N VAL A 14 62.97 15.41 40.21
CA VAL A 14 62.23 14.32 40.87
C VAL A 14 60.89 14.81 41.41
N GLY A 15 60.82 16.03 41.95
CA GLY A 15 59.56 16.66 42.37
C GLY A 15 58.58 16.89 41.21
N CYS A 16 59.09 17.28 40.03
CA CYS A 16 58.28 17.41 38.82
C CYS A 16 57.77 16.05 38.29
N ALA A 17 58.53 14.96 38.45
CA ALA A 17 58.14 13.63 37.98
C ALA A 17 57.00 13.01 38.82
N VAL A 18 56.93 13.31 40.12
CA VAL A 18 55.86 12.80 41.00
C VAL A 18 54.52 13.53 40.78
N GLY A 19 54.56 14.78 40.29
CA GLY A 19 53.37 15.57 39.95
C GLY A 19 52.63 15.10 38.68
N ALA A 20 53.31 14.40 37.77
CA ALA A 20 52.72 13.92 36.51
C ALA A 20 51.89 12.62 36.67
N HIS A 21 52.00 11.92 37.79
CA HIS A 21 51.27 10.67 38.05
C HIS A 21 49.93 10.85 38.79
N ALA A 22 49.50 12.09 39.04
CA ALA A 22 48.30 12.38 39.83
C ALA A 22 47.11 12.96 39.03
N GLN A 23 47.11 12.88 37.70
CA GLN A 23 45.93 13.30 36.91
C GLN A 23 44.89 12.18 36.82
N LYS A 24 44.16 11.97 37.93
CA LYS A 24 42.89 11.24 37.95
C LYS A 24 41.81 12.07 37.26
N THR A 25 41.44 11.73 36.04
CA THR A 25 40.06 11.87 35.56
C THR A 25 39.74 10.75 34.57
N VAL A 26 39.66 9.51 35.09
CA VAL A 26 38.96 8.45 34.37
C VAL A 26 37.49 8.86 34.31
N PHE A 27 37.06 9.46 33.21
CA PHE A 27 35.64 9.62 32.91
C PHE A 27 35.06 8.22 32.74
N LYS A 28 34.52 7.65 33.81
CA LYS A 28 33.74 6.41 33.75
C LYS A 28 32.36 6.76 33.22
N PHE A 29 32.22 6.80 31.91
CA PHE A 29 30.91 6.85 31.27
C PHE A 29 30.22 5.51 31.54
N ARG A 30 29.14 5.52 32.33
CA ARG A 30 28.21 4.40 32.42
C ARG A 30 26.91 4.91 31.84
N ASP A 31 26.70 4.61 30.57
CA ASP A 31 25.37 4.71 29.99
C ASP A 31 24.61 3.42 30.30
N ALA A 32 23.41 3.55 30.83
CA ALA A 32 22.54 2.45 31.22
C ALA A 32 21.14 2.76 30.71
N GLN A 33 20.90 2.48 29.44
CA GLN A 33 19.58 2.54 28.85
C GLN A 33 18.84 1.23 29.13
N ALA A 34 18.01 1.20 30.18
CA ALA A 34 16.94 0.22 30.25
C ALA A 34 15.96 0.56 29.13
N ARG A 35 15.85 -0.31 28.10
CA ARG A 35 15.03 -0.13 26.89
C ARG A 35 13.91 0.92 27.08
N ALA A 36 14.21 2.16 26.72
CA ALA A 36 13.17 3.10 26.32
C ALA A 36 12.78 2.66 24.90
N GLY A 37 12.01 1.58 24.82
CA GLY A 37 11.22 1.35 23.63
C GLY A 37 10.18 2.45 23.67
N ASP A 38 10.37 3.51 22.89
CA ASP A 38 9.30 4.45 22.61
C ASP A 38 8.09 3.60 22.21
N ALA A 39 7.01 3.67 23.01
CA ALA A 39 5.79 2.99 22.68
C ALA A 39 5.25 3.68 21.42
N VAL A 40 5.60 3.13 20.25
CA VAL A 40 5.01 3.55 18.98
C VAL A 40 3.53 3.22 19.10
N THR A 41 2.73 4.26 19.31
CA THR A 41 1.28 4.15 19.35
C THR A 41 0.79 4.10 17.91
N GLU A 42 0.67 2.91 17.37
CA GLU A 42 0.03 2.72 16.07
C GLU A 42 -1.49 2.64 16.26
N VAL A 43 -2.22 3.50 15.53
CA VAL A 43 -3.67 3.44 15.47
C VAL A 43 -4.05 2.33 14.49
N CYS A 44 -4.43 1.16 15.02
CA CYS A 44 -4.92 0.05 14.22
C CYS A 44 -6.42 0.21 13.94
N VAL A 45 -6.78 0.49 12.69
CA VAL A 45 -8.18 0.51 12.23
C VAL A 45 -8.52 -0.83 11.60
N LYS A 46 -9.65 -1.43 12.01
CA LYS A 46 -10.16 -2.63 11.33
C LYS A 46 -10.66 -2.25 9.93
N PRO A 47 -10.23 -2.93 8.86
CA PRO A 47 -10.75 -2.71 7.52
C PRO A 47 -12.24 -3.09 7.48
N THR A 48 -12.96 -2.46 6.57
CA THR A 48 -14.38 -2.78 6.33
C THR A 48 -14.48 -3.88 5.29
N VAL A 49 -15.32 -4.88 5.57
CA VAL A 49 -15.61 -6.01 4.71
C VAL A 49 -17.05 -5.89 4.22
N VAL A 50 -17.27 -6.30 2.97
CA VAL A 50 -18.57 -6.28 2.31
C VAL A 50 -18.75 -7.55 1.50
N GLU A 51 -19.99 -7.95 1.30
CA GLU A 51 -20.36 -9.02 0.40
C GLU A 51 -20.90 -8.46 -0.91
N VAL A 52 -20.53 -9.07 -2.04
CA VAL A 52 -21.07 -8.70 -3.35
C VAL A 52 -22.28 -9.58 -3.64
N LYS A 53 -23.47 -8.96 -3.72
CA LYS A 53 -24.69 -9.63 -4.19
C LYS A 53 -24.93 -9.30 -5.66
N ILE A 54 -24.92 -10.33 -6.51
CA ILE A 54 -25.24 -10.19 -7.93
C ILE A 54 -26.74 -9.93 -8.12
N LEU A 55 -27.07 -8.99 -9.01
CA LEU A 55 -28.44 -8.70 -9.41
C LEU A 55 -28.90 -9.72 -10.46
N GLU A 56 -29.40 -10.86 -9.98
CA GLU A 56 -29.84 -11.98 -10.83
C GLU A 56 -31.00 -11.62 -11.77
N ASP A 57 -31.85 -10.66 -11.36
CA ASP A 57 -32.97 -10.14 -12.15
C ASP A 57 -32.54 -9.48 -13.47
N LYS A 58 -31.31 -8.93 -13.50
CA LYS A 58 -30.74 -8.27 -14.68
C LYS A 58 -29.93 -9.21 -15.56
N GLY A 59 -29.45 -10.31 -14.98
CA GLY A 59 -28.59 -11.27 -15.66
C GLY A 59 -27.29 -10.64 -16.17
N ARG A 60 -26.75 -11.19 -17.26
CA ARG A 60 -25.54 -10.68 -17.90
C ARG A 60 -25.88 -9.50 -18.81
N ILE A 61 -25.41 -8.30 -18.44
CA ILE A 61 -25.62 -7.07 -19.20
C ILE A 61 -24.66 -6.98 -20.38
N LYS A 62 -25.09 -6.28 -21.44
CA LYS A 62 -24.26 -5.84 -22.56
C LYS A 62 -24.66 -4.41 -22.92
N ASP A 63 -23.78 -3.45 -22.65
CA ASP A 63 -23.99 -2.04 -22.92
C ASP A 63 -22.99 -1.51 -23.92
N GLU A 64 -23.45 -0.62 -24.79
CA GLU A 64 -22.62 0.04 -25.80
C GLU A 64 -22.72 1.54 -25.58
N TRP A 65 -21.56 2.16 -25.34
CA TRP A 65 -21.42 3.59 -25.08
C TRP A 65 -20.63 4.24 -26.21
N THR A 66 -21.20 5.27 -26.83
CA THR A 66 -20.50 6.08 -27.83
C THR A 66 -19.85 7.27 -27.15
N LEU A 67 -18.55 7.44 -27.37
CA LEU A 67 -17.74 8.54 -26.83
C LEU A 67 -17.19 9.37 -27.99
N SER A 68 -17.12 10.68 -27.81
CA SER A 68 -16.49 11.57 -28.78
C SER A 68 -14.96 11.41 -28.76
N LYS A 69 -14.30 11.81 -29.86
CA LYS A 69 -12.84 11.81 -29.93
C LYS A 69 -12.20 12.74 -28.90
N GLU A 70 -12.83 13.87 -28.62
CA GLU A 70 -12.37 14.84 -27.62
C GLU A 70 -12.40 14.24 -26.20
N GLU A 71 -13.49 13.58 -25.82
CA GLU A 71 -13.58 12.91 -24.51
C GLU A 71 -12.52 11.83 -24.35
N VAL A 72 -12.26 11.05 -25.40
CA VAL A 72 -11.29 9.95 -25.33
C VAL A 72 -9.85 10.46 -25.38
N GLU A 73 -9.50 11.29 -26.35
CA GLU A 73 -8.11 11.71 -26.57
C GLU A 73 -7.68 12.83 -25.63
N ILE A 74 -8.57 13.77 -25.28
CA ILE A 74 -8.24 14.92 -24.43
C ILE A 74 -8.55 14.61 -22.97
N ALA A 75 -9.80 14.26 -22.64
CA ALA A 75 -10.21 14.07 -21.24
C ALA A 75 -9.64 12.78 -20.65
N MET A 76 -9.64 11.68 -21.41
CA MET A 76 -9.11 10.38 -20.97
C MET A 76 -7.66 10.12 -21.41
N LYS A 77 -7.04 11.08 -22.11
CA LYS A 77 -5.64 11.02 -22.61
C LYS A 77 -5.36 9.82 -23.53
N GLY A 78 -6.39 9.24 -24.15
CA GLY A 78 -6.29 8.01 -24.94
C GLY A 78 -5.94 6.77 -24.11
N GLU A 79 -5.98 6.84 -22.78
CA GLU A 79 -5.66 5.70 -21.92
C GLU A 79 -6.82 4.72 -21.88
N LEU A 80 -6.58 3.49 -22.33
CA LEU A 80 -7.61 2.46 -22.43
C LEU A 80 -8.24 2.10 -21.08
N ASP A 81 -7.48 2.21 -19.98
CA ASP A 81 -7.98 1.95 -18.64
C ASP A 81 -8.97 3.02 -18.18
N ASN A 82 -8.74 4.29 -18.53
CA ASN A 82 -9.69 5.37 -18.26
C ASN A 82 -10.98 5.19 -19.08
N ILE A 83 -10.87 4.78 -20.35
CA ILE A 83 -12.01 4.49 -21.21
C ILE A 83 -12.87 3.35 -20.64
N ARG A 84 -12.23 2.26 -20.19
CA ARG A 84 -12.90 1.13 -19.55
C ARG A 84 -13.56 1.52 -18.23
N ALA A 85 -12.87 2.31 -17.40
CA ALA A 85 -13.40 2.82 -16.15
C ALA A 85 -14.64 3.70 -16.40
N TRP A 86 -14.58 4.56 -17.42
CA TRP A 86 -15.70 5.41 -17.80
C TRP A 86 -16.91 4.60 -18.31
N GLY A 87 -16.69 3.63 -19.20
CA GLY A 87 -17.77 2.73 -19.65
C GLY A 87 -18.38 1.93 -18.50
N THR A 88 -17.56 1.49 -17.55
CA THR A 88 -18.02 0.80 -16.34
C THR A 88 -18.88 1.73 -15.48
N TYR A 89 -18.45 2.97 -15.27
CA TYR A 89 -19.18 3.98 -14.51
C TYR A 89 -20.56 4.31 -15.11
N LEU A 90 -20.64 4.46 -16.44
CA LEU A 90 -21.93 4.67 -17.10
C LEU A 90 -22.87 3.47 -16.91
N SER A 91 -22.31 2.27 -16.96
CA SER A 91 -23.06 1.03 -16.76
C SER A 91 -23.53 0.91 -15.30
N THR A 92 -22.71 1.27 -14.31
CA THR A 92 -23.13 1.22 -12.90
C THR A 92 -24.26 2.20 -12.59
N ILE A 93 -24.24 3.40 -13.17
CA ILE A 93 -25.36 4.36 -13.08
C ILE A 93 -26.62 3.77 -13.70
N LYS A 94 -26.53 3.24 -14.93
CA LYS A 94 -27.68 2.70 -15.67
C LYS A 94 -28.41 1.61 -14.90
N TYR A 95 -27.66 0.73 -14.22
CA TYR A 95 -28.26 -0.36 -13.44
C TYR A 95 -28.34 -0.08 -11.94
N ASN A 96 -28.02 1.13 -11.48
CA ASN A 96 -28.02 1.49 -10.07
C ASN A 96 -27.33 0.41 -9.20
N CYS A 97 -26.10 0.05 -9.58
CA CYS A 97 -25.32 -0.99 -8.92
C CYS A 97 -23.93 -0.47 -8.54
N ASP A 98 -23.26 -1.13 -7.60
CA ASP A 98 -21.96 -0.68 -7.10
C ASP A 98 -20.79 -1.20 -7.94
N VAL A 99 -20.93 -2.40 -8.52
CA VAL A 99 -19.86 -3.08 -9.25
C VAL A 99 -20.38 -3.88 -10.44
N ILE A 100 -19.58 -4.01 -11.50
CA ILE A 100 -19.81 -4.96 -12.60
C ILE A 100 -18.80 -6.11 -12.48
N MET A 101 -19.27 -7.29 -12.10
CA MET A 101 -18.47 -8.49 -11.90
C MET A 101 -18.19 -9.22 -13.21
N GLY A 102 -16.96 -9.72 -13.36
CA GLY A 102 -16.54 -10.43 -14.57
C GLY A 102 -16.60 -9.56 -15.83
N ALA A 103 -16.30 -8.26 -15.69
CA ALA A 103 -16.42 -7.30 -16.77
C ALA A 103 -15.46 -7.61 -17.93
N THR A 104 -15.99 -7.65 -19.15
CA THR A 104 -15.23 -7.71 -20.39
C THR A 104 -15.52 -6.49 -21.24
N PHE A 105 -14.49 -5.98 -21.89
CA PHE A 105 -14.54 -4.72 -22.62
C PHE A 105 -14.17 -4.92 -24.09
N LYS A 106 -14.90 -4.23 -24.96
CA LYS A 106 -14.53 -4.05 -26.37
C LYS A 106 -14.47 -2.55 -26.63
N VAL A 107 -13.37 -2.05 -27.18
CA VAL A 107 -13.25 -0.64 -27.56
C VAL A 107 -12.91 -0.61 -29.04
N GLU A 108 -13.73 0.06 -29.83
CA GLU A 108 -13.58 0.18 -31.27
C GLU A 108 -13.62 1.64 -31.68
N ASP A 109 -12.78 2.02 -32.64
CA ASP A 109 -12.91 3.29 -33.34
C ASP A 109 -14.10 3.18 -34.30
N ASN A 110 -14.96 4.20 -34.30
CA ASN A 110 -16.09 4.31 -35.18
C ASN A 110 -15.86 5.47 -36.16
N GLU A 111 -15.30 5.11 -37.32
CA GLU A 111 -15.01 6.03 -38.42
C GLU A 111 -16.26 6.79 -38.92
N LYS A 112 -17.47 6.24 -38.71
CA LYS A 112 -18.73 6.86 -39.17
C LYS A 112 -19.20 8.01 -38.27
N THR A 113 -18.93 7.92 -36.97
CA THR A 113 -19.31 8.96 -35.99
C THR A 113 -18.13 9.84 -35.58
N GLY A 114 -16.90 9.51 -36.00
CA GLY A 114 -15.69 10.23 -35.62
C GLY A 114 -15.37 10.10 -34.14
N GLY A 115 -15.72 8.97 -33.51
CA GLY A 115 -15.58 8.74 -32.08
C GLY A 115 -15.41 7.26 -31.76
N TYR A 116 -15.38 6.90 -30.48
CA TYR A 116 -15.13 5.54 -30.02
C TYR A 116 -16.41 4.87 -29.52
N THR A 117 -16.52 3.56 -29.70
CA THR A 117 -17.57 2.74 -29.10
C THR A 117 -16.97 1.81 -28.06
N VAL A 118 -17.50 1.87 -26.84
CA VAL A 118 -17.10 1.05 -25.71
C VAL A 118 -18.24 0.09 -25.38
N THR A 119 -18.01 -1.20 -25.59
CA THR A 119 -18.91 -2.26 -25.14
C THR A 119 -18.46 -2.78 -23.77
N VAL A 120 -19.37 -2.77 -22.81
CA VAL A 120 -19.18 -3.35 -21.47
C VAL A 120 -20.11 -4.53 -21.31
N VAL A 121 -19.57 -5.67 -20.89
CA VAL A 121 -20.35 -6.89 -20.63
C VAL A 121 -19.97 -7.45 -19.27
N GLY A 122 -20.94 -7.78 -18.43
CA GLY A 122 -20.67 -8.36 -17.12
C GLY A 122 -21.94 -8.63 -16.31
N TYR A 123 -21.77 -8.80 -15.00
CA TYR A 123 -22.87 -9.02 -14.06
C TYR A 123 -22.94 -7.87 -13.05
N PRO A 124 -24.01 -7.07 -13.04
CA PRO A 124 -24.15 -6.00 -12.07
C PRO A 124 -24.34 -6.58 -10.66
N GLY A 125 -23.71 -5.96 -9.67
CA GLY A 125 -23.77 -6.37 -8.27
C GLY A 125 -23.78 -5.18 -7.32
N ILE A 126 -24.33 -5.40 -6.13
CA ILE A 126 -24.41 -4.41 -5.04
C ILE A 126 -23.66 -4.90 -3.82
N PHE A 127 -23.14 -3.96 -3.03
CA PHE A 127 -22.49 -4.27 -1.76
C PHE A 127 -23.52 -4.37 -0.64
N VAL A 128 -23.51 -5.51 0.04
CA VAL A 128 -24.39 -5.81 1.17
C VAL A 128 -23.55 -6.24 2.37
N ASN A 129 -24.18 -6.30 3.56
CA ASN A 129 -23.57 -6.83 4.78
C ASN A 129 -22.25 -6.14 5.17
N TRP A 130 -22.24 -4.82 5.20
CA TRP A 130 -21.08 -4.02 5.62
C TRP A 130 -20.74 -4.27 7.10
N HIS A 131 -19.51 -4.69 7.39
CA HIS A 131 -19.06 -4.92 8.76
C HIS A 131 -17.54 -4.73 8.93
N PRO A 132 -17.05 -4.45 10.16
CA PRO A 132 -15.61 -4.48 10.44
C PRO A 132 -15.07 -5.91 10.35
N ALA A 133 -13.90 -6.09 9.75
CA ALA A 133 -13.29 -7.41 9.57
C ALA A 133 -13.20 -8.23 10.87
N THR A 134 -13.64 -9.48 10.77
CA THR A 134 -13.51 -10.51 11.82
C THR A 134 -12.28 -11.37 11.58
N LYS A 135 -11.95 -12.26 12.53
CA LYS A 135 -10.81 -13.17 12.39
C LYS A 135 -10.99 -14.08 11.18
N GLU A 136 -12.22 -14.54 10.96
CA GLU A 136 -12.59 -15.39 9.84
C GLU A 136 -12.33 -14.69 8.50
N ASP A 137 -12.69 -13.40 8.37
CA ASP A 137 -12.39 -12.62 7.16
C ASP A 137 -10.89 -12.57 6.89
N TYR A 138 -10.08 -12.35 7.93
CA TYR A 138 -8.63 -12.34 7.78
C TYR A 138 -8.06 -13.70 7.37
N GLU A 139 -8.59 -14.80 7.88
CA GLU A 139 -8.18 -16.15 7.48
C GLU A 139 -8.51 -16.40 6.00
N TRP A 140 -9.71 -16.00 5.55
CA TRP A 140 -10.10 -16.08 4.14
C TRP A 140 -9.21 -15.22 3.23
N ILE A 141 -8.93 -13.97 3.63
CA ILE A 141 -8.02 -13.06 2.89
C ILE A 141 -6.60 -13.61 2.86
N HIS A 142 -6.13 -14.22 3.96
CA HIS A 142 -4.79 -14.79 4.06
C HIS A 142 -4.61 -16.01 3.16
N LEU A 143 -5.62 -16.89 3.09
CA LEU A 143 -5.64 -18.04 2.17
C LEU A 143 -5.55 -17.60 0.70
N GLN A 144 -6.18 -16.47 0.34
CA GLN A 144 -6.06 -15.92 -1.02
C GLN A 144 -4.65 -15.41 -1.32
N LYS A 145 -3.99 -14.70 -0.38
CA LYS A 145 -2.62 -14.20 -0.58
C LYS A 145 -1.57 -15.31 -0.71
N LEU A 146 -1.85 -16.50 -0.17
CA LEU A 146 -0.98 -17.67 -0.27
C LEU A 146 -1.27 -18.56 -1.51
N SER A 147 -2.31 -18.25 -2.28
CA SER A 147 -2.64 -18.94 -3.53
C SER A 147 -2.05 -18.18 -4.73
N PRO A 148 -1.53 -18.88 -5.75
CA PRO A 148 -0.10 -18.95 -6.11
C PRO A 148 0.54 -17.64 -6.61
N THR A 149 1.86 -17.62 -6.40
CA THR A 149 2.92 -16.60 -6.60
C THR A 149 3.15 -16.15 -8.05
N ASP A 150 2.11 -16.09 -8.90
CA ASP A 150 2.23 -15.56 -10.25
C ASP A 150 1.31 -14.33 -10.37
N GLY A 151 1.89 -13.15 -10.63
CA GLY A 151 1.20 -11.86 -10.66
C GLY A 151 0.04 -11.72 -11.67
N LYS A 152 -0.29 -12.80 -12.40
CA LYS A 152 -1.46 -12.88 -13.28
C LYS A 152 -2.71 -13.49 -12.60
N SER A 153 -2.53 -14.23 -11.51
CA SER A 153 -3.62 -14.94 -10.81
C SER A 153 -4.37 -14.07 -9.79
N GLN A 154 -3.83 -12.91 -9.43
CA GLN A 154 -4.46 -11.97 -8.47
C GLN A 154 -5.68 -11.22 -9.03
N ILE A 155 -5.90 -11.22 -10.36
CA ILE A 155 -6.93 -10.38 -11.02
C ILE A 155 -8.15 -11.20 -11.47
N ALA A 156 -8.11 -12.55 -11.38
CA ALA A 156 -9.20 -13.38 -11.86
C ALA A 156 -10.28 -13.61 -10.77
N PRO A 157 -11.59 -13.44 -11.08
CA PRO A 157 -12.65 -13.82 -10.17
C PRO A 157 -12.68 -15.35 -9.99
N VAL A 158 -12.56 -15.82 -8.76
CA VAL A 158 -12.63 -17.25 -8.42
C VAL A 158 -14.08 -17.68 -8.34
N VAL A 159 -14.57 -18.37 -9.37
CA VAL A 159 -15.90 -19.01 -9.37
C VAL A 159 -15.79 -20.35 -8.63
N LYS A 160 -16.43 -20.46 -7.48
CA LYS A 160 -16.50 -21.72 -6.72
C LYS A 160 -17.70 -22.54 -7.22
N ASN A 161 -17.46 -23.58 -8.01
CA ASN A 161 -18.50 -24.58 -8.30
C ASN A 161 -18.72 -25.45 -7.05
N LYS A 162 -19.98 -25.59 -6.63
CA LYS A 162 -20.38 -26.60 -5.64
C LYS A 162 -20.36 -27.97 -6.31
N ASN A 163 -19.58 -28.90 -5.77
CA ASN A 163 -19.86 -30.33 -5.86
C ASN A 163 -20.72 -30.71 -4.65
#